data_AF-A0A6P0Z046-F1
#
_entry.id   AF-A0A6P0Z046-F1
#
_cell.length_a   1.000
_cell.length_b   1.000
_cell.length_c   1.000
_cell.angle_alpha   90.00
_cell.angle_beta   90.00
_cell.angle_gamma   90.00
#
_symmetry.space_group_name_H-M   'P 1'
#
loop_
_entity.id
_entity.type
_entity.pdbx_description
1 polymer ?
#
loop_
_entity_poly.entity_id
_entity_poly.type
_entity_poly.pdbx_seq_one_letter_code
_entity_poly.pdbx_strand_id
1 'polypeptide(L)' 'CKLKQGFRHLFGTTVFGYLCNYRMEQAQQLLHSPHITIAQVAVQVGYRNPEAFSTAFRRKFAVGPKAYQLRQRG' A
#
# COMPACT_ATOMS: atom_id res chain seq x y z
N CYS A 1 -29.46 -4.57 2.75
CA CYS A 1 -28.88 -3.32 3.30
C CYS A 1 -28.29 -2.46 2.17
N LYS A 2 -28.86 -1.27 1.91
CA LYS A 2 -28.57 -0.38 0.76
C LYS A 2 -27.20 0.31 0.77
N LEU A 3 -26.40 0.14 1.83
CA LEU A 3 -25.07 0.76 1.98
C LEU A 3 -23.96 0.13 1.12
N LYS A 4 -24.12 -1.13 0.66
CA LYS A 4 -23.08 -1.82 -0.11
C LYS A 4 -22.99 -1.37 -1.57
N GLN A 5 -24.03 -0.73 -2.11
CA GLN A 5 -24.09 -0.35 -3.53
C GLN A 5 -23.56 1.08 -3.79
N GLY A 6 -23.73 2.01 -2.85
CA GLY A 6 -23.31 3.41 -3.04
C GLY A 6 -21.79 3.60 -3.15
N PHE A 7 -21.00 2.80 -2.43
CA PHE A 7 -19.54 2.96 -2.39
C PHE A 7 -18.85 2.63 -3.71
N ARG A 8 -19.37 1.63 -4.44
CA ARG A 8 -18.82 1.19 -5.73
C ARG A 8 -19.18 2.15 -6.87
N HIS A 9 -20.25 2.93 -6.71
CA HIS A 9 -20.72 3.92 -7.69
C HIS A 9 -19.99 5.27 -7.56
N LEU A 10 -19.57 5.64 -6.35
CA LEU A 10 -18.83 6.90 -6.10
C LEU A 10 -17.32 6.78 -6.35
N PHE A 11 -16.72 5.60 -6.10
CA PHE A 11 -15.25 5.45 -6.16
C PHE A 11 -14.75 4.48 -7.23
N GLY A 12 -15.63 3.74 -7.93
CA GLY A 12 -15.22 2.74 -8.93
C GLY A 12 -14.45 1.54 -8.35
N THR A 13 -14.39 1.43 -7.02
CA THR A 13 -13.65 0.39 -6.29
C THR A 13 -14.43 -0.03 -5.04
N THR A 14 -14.14 -1.21 -4.50
CA THR A 14 -14.73 -1.65 -3.22
C THR A 14 -14.12 -0.86 -2.06
N VAL A 15 -14.79 -0.81 -0.90
CA VAL A 15 -14.24 -0.21 0.33
C VAL A 15 -12.81 -0.72 0.61
N PHE A 16 -12.58 -2.01 0.35
CA PHE A 16 -11.28 -2.65 0.46
C PHE A 16 -10.25 -2.11 -0.53
N GLY A 17 -10.64 -1.82 -1.77
CA GLY A 17 -9.73 -1.28 -2.75
C GLY A 17 -9.31 0.15 -2.46
N TYR A 18 -10.24 1.00 -1.97
CA TYR A 18 -9.89 2.35 -1.49
C TYR A 18 -8.94 2.29 -0.29
N LEU A 19 -9.25 1.45 0.69
CA LEU A 19 -8.40 1.26 1.87
C LEU A 19 -7.01 0.74 1.49
N CYS A 20 -6.93 -0.23 0.58
CA CYS A 20 -5.65 -0.70 0.04
C CYS A 20 -4.88 0.43 -0.62
N ASN A 21 -5.55 1.30 -1.39
CA ASN A 21 -4.92 2.44 -2.04
C ASN A 21 -4.30 3.40 -1.01
N TYR A 22 -5.10 3.79 -0.03
CA TYR A 22 -4.67 4.68 1.07
C TYR A 22 -3.49 4.09 1.86
N ARG A 23 -3.51 2.77 2.12
CA ARG A 23 -2.40 2.05 2.75
C ARG A 23 -1.12 2.10 1.91
N MET A 24 -1.25 1.96 0.59
CA MET A 24 -0.09 2.00 -0.32
C MET A 24 0.50 3.40 -0.44
N GLU A 25 -0.34 4.44 -0.40
CA GLU A 25 0.12 5.84 -0.34
C GLU A 25 0.88 6.13 0.96
N GLN A 26 0.37 5.68 2.11
CA GLN A 26 1.12 5.77 3.36
C GLN A 26 2.43 4.98 3.32
N ALA A 27 2.41 3.76 2.77
CA ALA A 27 3.62 2.96 2.61
C ALA A 27 4.69 3.69 1.78
N GLN A 28 4.28 4.38 0.72
CA GLN A 28 5.18 5.17 -0.11
C GLN A 28 5.86 6.28 0.69
N GLN A 29 5.10 7.03 1.50
CA GLN A 29 5.63 8.09 2.36
C GLN A 29 6.64 7.53 3.38
N LEU A 30 6.31 6.38 3.97
CA LEU A 30 7.20 5.71 4.92
C LEU A 30 8.50 5.23 4.26
N LEU A 31 8.43 4.71 3.04
CA LEU A 31 9.61 4.25 2.30
C LEU A 31 10.59 5.37 1.92
N HIS A 32 10.18 6.65 1.97
CA HIS A 32 11.12 7.77 1.87
C HIS A 32 12.05 7.89 3.09
N SER A 33 11.67 7.33 4.23
CA SER A 33 12.52 7.34 5.41
C SER A 33 13.63 6.30 5.29
N PRO A 34 14.91 6.68 5.40
CA PRO A 34 16.02 5.73 5.25
C PRO A 34 16.12 4.75 6.42
N HIS A 35 15.50 5.03 7.56
CA HIS A 35 15.61 4.22 8.78
C HIS A 35 14.55 3.11 8.92
N ILE A 36 13.50 3.10 8.08
CA ILE A 36 12.44 2.09 8.18
C ILE A 36 12.72 0.90 7.27
N THR A 37 12.41 -0.32 7.72
CA THR A 37 12.53 -1.52 6.88
C THR A 37 11.21 -1.83 6.19
N ILE A 38 11.26 -2.53 5.04
CA ILE A 38 10.07 -2.97 4.30
C ILE A 38 9.08 -3.72 5.20
N ALA A 39 9.58 -4.56 6.11
CA ALA A 39 8.77 -5.31 7.06
C ALA A 39 8.04 -4.39 8.05
N GLN A 40 8.71 -3.36 8.56
CA GLN A 40 8.08 -2.37 9.43
C GLN A 40 7.04 -1.54 8.69
N VAL A 41 7.31 -1.14 7.45
CA VAL A 41 6.31 -0.45 6.61
C VAL A 41 5.07 -1.34 6.44
N ALA A 42 5.26 -2.61 6.11
CA ALA A 42 4.17 -3.57 5.96
C ALA A 42 3.31 -3.66 7.25
N VAL A 43 3.95 -3.77 8.41
CA VAL A 43 3.24 -3.82 9.71
C VAL A 43 2.53 -2.51 10.01
N GLN A 44 3.15 -1.34 9.78
CA GLN A 44 2.54 -0.03 10.01
C GLN A 44 1.32 0.22 9.13
N VAL A 45 1.39 -0.17 7.86
CA VAL A 45 0.21 -0.08 6.99
C VAL A 45 -0.78 -1.21 7.26
N GLY A 46 -0.48 -2.15 8.17
CA GLY A 46 -1.37 -3.18 8.72
C GLY A 46 -1.42 -4.49 7.93
N TYR A 47 -0.39 -4.79 7.15
CA TYR A 47 -0.16 -6.11 6.58
C TYR A 47 0.56 -6.98 7.60
N ARG A 48 0.02 -8.17 7.89
CA ARG A 48 0.70 -9.18 8.71
C ARG A 48 1.88 -9.82 7.97
N ASN A 49 1.74 -10.01 6.66
CA ASN A 49 2.75 -10.66 5.85
C ASN A 49 3.44 -9.67 4.88
N PRO A 50 4.77 -9.48 4.96
CA PRO A 50 5.52 -8.58 4.08
C PRO A 50 5.46 -8.97 2.60
N GLU A 51 5.28 -10.25 2.27
CA GLU A 51 5.16 -10.72 0.87
C GLU A 51 3.84 -10.28 0.23
N ALA A 52 2.74 -10.36 0.99
CA ALA A 52 1.43 -9.89 0.55
C ALA A 52 1.45 -8.37 0.33
N PHE A 53 2.10 -7.63 1.23
CA PHE A 53 2.38 -6.21 1.06
C PHE A 53 3.20 -5.95 -0.21
N SER A 54 4.31 -6.67 -0.41
CA SER A 54 5.20 -6.47 -1.57
C SER A 54 4.48 -6.72 -2.89
N THR A 55 3.61 -7.72 -2.94
CA THR A 55 2.78 -8.01 -4.12
C THR A 55 1.78 -6.88 -4.39
N ALA A 56 1.10 -6.39 -3.35
CA ALA A 56 0.16 -5.29 -3.49
C ALA A 56 0.86 -3.98 -3.89
N PHE A 57 2.00 -3.69 -3.30
CA PHE A 57 2.82 -2.51 -3.59
C PHE A 57 3.32 -2.54 -5.03
N ARG A 58 3.85 -3.68 -5.49
CA ARG A 58 4.28 -3.86 -6.88
C ARG A 58 3.13 -3.71 -7.87
N ARG A 59 1.94 -4.21 -7.55
CA ARG A 59 0.74 -4.00 -8.40
C ARG A 59 0.37 -2.52 -8.50
N LYS A 60 0.57 -1.73 -7.44
CA LYS A 60 0.19 -0.31 -7.40
C LYS A 60 1.23 0.61 -8.06
N PHE A 61 2.51 0.38 -7.80
CA PHE A 61 3.62 1.27 -8.22
C PHE A 61 4.50 0.69 -9.33
N ALA A 62 4.14 -0.47 -9.88
CA ALA A 62 4.91 -1.26 -10.85
C ALA A 62 6.32 -1.71 -10.38
N VAL A 63 6.78 -1.23 -9.22
CA VAL A 63 8.09 -1.55 -8.64
C VAL A 63 7.93 -2.18 -7.27
N GLY A 64 8.86 -3.08 -6.91
CA GLY A 64 8.87 -3.66 -5.56
C GLY A 64 9.24 -2.61 -4.50
N PRO A 65 8.75 -2.74 -3.25
CA PRO A 65 9.00 -1.74 -2.21
C PRO A 65 10.49 -1.62 -1.87
N LYS A 66 11.27 -2.71 -1.97
CA LYS A 66 12.73 -2.70 -1.80
C LYS A 66 13.44 -1.88 -2.89
N ALA A 67 13.02 -2.03 -4.14
CA ALA A 67 13.57 -1.27 -5.26
C ALA A 67 13.18 0.21 -5.17
N TYR A 68 11.93 0.49 -4.74
CA TYR A 68 11.47 1.84 -4.48
C TYR A 68 12.32 2.53 -3.40
N GLN A 69 12.54 1.84 -2.27
CA GLN A 69 13.38 2.36 -1.20
C GLN A 69 14.84 2.58 -1.64
N LEU A 70 15.41 1.67 -2.45
CA LEU A 70 16.77 1.82 -2.96
C LEU A 70 16.90 3.04 -3.88
N ARG A 71 15.90 3.27 -4.76
CA ARG A 71 15.87 4.43 -5.66
C ARG A 71 15.78 5.77 -4.93
N GLN A 72 15.19 5.79 -3.74
CA GLN A 72 15.07 7.01 -2.91
C GLN A 72 16.30 7.26 -2.02
N ARG A 73 17.21 6.28 -1.90
CA ARG A 73 18.46 6.39 -1.16
C ARG A 73 19.66 6.76 -2.04
N GLY A 74 19.48 6.73 -3.36
CA GLY A 74 20.49 7.09 -4.35
C GLY A 74 20.41 8.55 -4.75
#